data_AF-A0A3P0NS85-F1
#
_entry.id   AF-A0A3P0NS85-F1
#
_cell.length_a   1.000
_cell.length_b   1.000
_cell.length_c   1.000
_cell.angle_alpha   90.00
_cell.angle_beta   90.00
_cell.angle_gamma   90.00
#
_symmetry.space_group_name_H-M   'P 1'
#
loop_
_entity.id
_entity.type
_entity.pdbx_description
1 polymer ?
#
loop_
_entity_poly.entity_id
_entity_poly.type
_entity_poly.pdbx_seq_one_letter_code
_entity_poly.pdbx_strand_id
1 'polypeptide(L)'
;MLTRLRIGLDRARDLRDASRPSPIQPRPQACELVDLSARRATWRVPVPGQADCYLAATPGETERYVVHLDADRFYALWLGTSPAFPRPDSQDCVPRRIMPLDRKFSTAAAAFRAGRLEPVTLPPVGYWLEGSGYEVAMSDGMTRTYWLLANRVRSFPVCVDEATWAMMLNNMAGVGVSPIAFSELFSRRA
;
A
#
# COMPACT_ATOMS: atom_id res chain seq x y z
N MET A 1 11.59 21.30 -19.34
CA MET A 1 11.57 22.15 -18.12
C MET A 1 10.18 22.25 -17.50
N LEU A 2 9.14 22.53 -18.30
CA LEU A 2 7.73 22.62 -17.85
C LEU A 2 7.19 21.34 -17.18
N THR A 3 7.44 20.15 -17.74
CA THR A 3 6.99 18.87 -17.17
C THR A 3 7.58 18.60 -15.78
N ARG A 4 8.83 19.02 -15.54
CA ARG A 4 9.52 18.82 -14.26
C ARG A 4 8.94 19.72 -13.17
N LEU A 5 8.73 21.01 -13.47
CA LEU A 5 8.06 21.94 -12.57
C LEU A 5 6.66 21.44 -12.21
N ARG A 6 5.95 20.92 -13.22
CA ARG A 6 4.60 20.41 -13.08
C ARG A 6 4.53 19.16 -12.17
N ILE A 7 5.49 18.24 -12.24
CA ILE A 7 5.61 17.08 -11.33
C ILE A 7 5.98 17.53 -9.91
N GLY A 8 6.93 18.45 -9.78
CA GLY A 8 7.33 19.00 -8.48
C GLY A 8 6.18 19.68 -7.74
N LEU A 9 5.34 20.43 -8.47
CA LEU A 9 4.14 21.07 -7.91
C LEU A 9 3.11 20.05 -7.42
N ASP A 10 2.89 18.94 -8.14
CA ASP A 10 1.97 17.90 -7.66
C ASP A 10 2.50 17.22 -6.43
N ARG A 11 3.79 16.88 -6.43
CA ARG A 11 4.41 16.22 -5.31
C ARG A 11 4.26 17.07 -4.05
N ALA A 12 4.55 18.37 -4.16
CA ALA A 12 4.36 19.30 -3.05
C ALA A 12 2.89 19.40 -2.60
N ARG A 13 1.94 19.36 -3.55
CA ARG A 13 0.50 19.36 -3.24
C ARG A 13 0.08 18.07 -2.54
N ASP A 14 0.45 16.91 -3.07
CA ASP A 14 0.09 15.60 -2.56
C ASP A 14 0.66 15.39 -1.15
N LEU A 15 1.91 15.77 -0.90
CA LEU A 15 2.52 15.72 0.44
C LEU A 15 1.80 16.65 1.43
N ARG A 16 1.40 17.85 1.00
CA ARG A 16 0.64 18.79 1.83
C ARG A 16 -0.75 18.24 2.16
N ASP A 17 -1.44 17.69 1.17
CA ASP A 17 -2.79 17.16 1.32
C ASP A 17 -2.79 15.92 2.22
N ALA A 18 -1.81 15.01 2.06
CA ALA A 18 -1.68 13.81 2.89
C ALA A 18 -1.25 14.11 4.34
N SER A 19 -0.52 15.20 4.57
CA SER A 19 -0.11 15.63 5.92
C SER A 19 -1.21 16.39 6.67
N ARG A 20 -2.30 16.77 6.01
CA ARG A 20 -3.35 17.59 6.62
C ARG A 20 -4.31 16.71 7.44
N PRO A 21 -4.32 16.81 8.78
CA PRO A 21 -5.30 16.07 9.57
C PRO A 21 -6.70 16.59 9.22
N SER A 22 -7.59 15.68 8.82
CA SER A 22 -9.00 16.00 8.62
C SER A 22 -9.71 15.88 9.97
N PRO A 23 -10.10 16.99 10.62
CA PRO A 23 -10.70 16.93 11.96
C PRO A 23 -12.09 16.26 11.98
N ILE A 24 -12.68 16.05 10.79
CA ILE A 24 -14.04 15.54 10.62
C ILE A 24 -14.05 14.03 10.32
N GLN A 25 -12.95 13.47 9.82
CA GLN A 25 -12.93 12.06 9.39
C GLN A 25 -12.36 11.14 10.47
N PRO A 26 -13.03 10.01 10.77
CA PRO A 26 -12.50 9.01 11.69
C PRO A 26 -11.22 8.39 11.11
N ARG A 27 -10.28 8.04 12.00
CA ARG A 27 -9.04 7.36 11.61
C ARG A 27 -9.36 6.11 10.76
N PRO A 28 -8.55 5.81 9.73
CA PRO A 28 -8.68 4.55 9.00
C PRO A 28 -8.59 3.36 9.96
N GLN A 29 -9.33 2.30 9.65
CA GLN A 29 -9.35 1.06 10.42
C GLN A 29 -8.69 -0.06 9.62
N ALA A 30 -8.33 -1.15 10.30
CA ALA A 30 -7.89 -2.37 9.62
C ALA A 30 -9.00 -2.90 8.70
N CYS A 31 -8.60 -3.44 7.56
CA CYS A 31 -9.54 -4.05 6.63
C CYS A 31 -10.15 -5.32 7.22
N GLU A 32 -11.43 -5.55 6.94
CA GLU A 32 -12.17 -6.71 7.43
C GLU A 32 -11.62 -7.99 6.79
N LEU A 33 -11.21 -8.96 7.60
CA LEU A 33 -10.87 -10.31 7.16
C LEU A 33 -12.17 -11.08 6.90
N VAL A 34 -12.50 -11.31 5.62
CA VAL A 34 -13.80 -11.88 5.19
C VAL A 34 -13.74 -13.35 4.81
N ASP A 35 -12.54 -13.90 4.61
CA ASP A 35 -12.34 -15.33 4.40
C ASP A 35 -11.01 -15.77 5.01
N LEU A 36 -11.05 -16.93 5.67
CA LEU A 36 -9.90 -17.51 6.31
C LEU A 36 -9.92 -19.06 6.11
N SER A 37 -9.18 -19.58 5.11
CA SER A 37 -8.90 -21.04 4.91
C SER A 37 -7.40 -21.42 4.87
N ALA A 38 -6.99 -22.66 5.14
CA ALA A 38 -5.57 -23.06 5.16
C ALA A 38 -4.72 -22.61 3.94
N ARG A 39 -5.35 -22.33 2.78
CA ARG A 39 -4.70 -21.89 1.55
C ARG A 39 -4.72 -20.37 1.32
N ARG A 40 -5.60 -19.62 1.97
CA ARG A 40 -5.82 -18.20 1.65
C ARG A 40 -6.48 -17.42 2.79
N ALA A 41 -5.95 -16.23 3.07
CA ALA A 41 -6.62 -15.17 3.82
C ALA A 41 -7.10 -14.08 2.84
N THR A 42 -8.30 -13.55 3.02
CA THR A 42 -8.86 -12.50 2.15
C THR A 42 -9.45 -11.37 2.96
N TRP A 43 -9.03 -10.15 2.63
CA TRP A 43 -9.53 -8.92 3.22
C TRP A 43 -10.41 -8.17 2.24
N ARG A 44 -11.49 -7.61 2.75
CA ARG A 44 -12.35 -6.65 2.05
C ARG A 44 -11.79 -5.24 2.25
N VAL A 45 -11.62 -4.52 1.15
CA VAL A 45 -11.09 -3.16 1.13
C VAL A 45 -12.17 -2.22 0.59
N PRO A 46 -12.79 -1.39 1.44
CA PRO A 46 -13.78 -0.42 1.00
C PRO A 46 -13.17 0.63 0.08
N VAL A 47 -13.83 0.91 -1.05
CA VAL A 47 -13.37 1.91 -2.01
C VAL A 47 -14.41 3.03 -2.13
N PRO A 48 -14.07 4.30 -1.85
CA PRO A 48 -15.03 5.39 -1.89
C PRO A 48 -15.76 5.52 -3.23
N GLY A 49 -17.09 5.51 -3.21
CA GLY A 49 -17.92 5.77 -4.39
C GLY A 49 -17.99 4.61 -5.40
N GLN A 50 -17.47 3.44 -5.09
CA GLN A 50 -17.50 2.28 -5.98
C GLN A 50 -17.58 0.95 -5.19
N ALA A 51 -17.66 -0.17 -5.91
CA ALA A 51 -17.66 -1.49 -5.29
C ALA A 51 -16.35 -1.75 -4.52
N ASP A 52 -16.46 -2.47 -3.41
CA ASP A 52 -15.30 -2.91 -2.64
C ASP A 52 -14.39 -3.81 -3.47
N CYS A 53 -13.09 -3.74 -3.18
CA CYS A 53 -12.11 -4.65 -3.76
C CYS A 53 -11.57 -5.62 -2.71
N TYR A 54 -10.87 -6.65 -3.15
CA TYR A 54 -10.43 -7.73 -2.27
C TYR A 54 -8.94 -7.98 -2.44
N LEU A 55 -8.25 -8.10 -1.32
CA LEU A 55 -6.84 -8.42 -1.25
C LEU A 55 -6.63 -9.77 -0.56
N ALA A 56 -5.62 -10.53 -0.95
CA ALA A 56 -5.37 -11.84 -0.38
C ALA A 56 -3.90 -12.17 -0.15
N ALA A 57 -3.67 -12.97 0.88
CA ALA A 57 -2.41 -13.62 1.19
C ALA A 57 -2.58 -15.13 1.03
N THR A 58 -1.55 -15.77 0.50
CA THR A 58 -1.38 -17.23 0.50
C THR A 58 -0.24 -17.58 1.45
N PRO A 59 -0.28 -18.73 2.14
CA PRO A 59 0.85 -19.18 2.94
C PRO A 59 2.06 -19.38 2.01
N GLY A 60 3.25 -19.21 2.56
CA GLY A 60 4.51 -19.41 1.86
C GLY A 60 5.55 -20.04 2.80
N GLU A 61 6.67 -20.46 2.23
CA GLU A 61 7.77 -21.07 3.00
C GLU A 61 8.55 -20.03 3.82
N THR A 62 8.69 -18.82 3.29
CA THR A 62 9.32 -17.70 3.97
C THR A 62 8.31 -16.97 4.83
N GLU A 63 8.70 -16.66 6.08
CA GLU A 63 7.89 -15.86 6.99
C GLU A 63 7.65 -14.46 6.42
N ARG A 64 6.42 -13.98 6.56
CA ARG A 64 6.00 -12.63 6.15
C ARG A 64 5.04 -12.06 7.16
N TYR A 65 4.82 -10.76 7.10
CA TYR A 65 3.97 -10.04 8.02
C TYR A 65 2.90 -9.27 7.25
N VAL A 66 1.66 -9.36 7.68
CA VAL A 66 0.58 -8.48 7.23
C VAL A 66 0.65 -7.19 8.03
N VAL A 67 0.73 -6.05 7.33
CA VAL A 67 0.64 -4.72 7.95
C VAL A 67 -0.56 -3.99 7.34
N HIS A 68 -1.46 -3.49 8.17
CA HIS A 68 -2.58 -2.66 7.72
C HIS A 68 -2.19 -1.18 7.74
N LEU A 69 -2.18 -0.55 6.57
CA LEU A 69 -1.69 0.80 6.39
C LEU A 69 -2.82 1.82 6.33
N ASP A 70 -2.61 2.98 6.95
CA ASP A 70 -3.27 4.22 6.58
C ASP A 70 -2.72 4.65 5.21
N ALA A 71 -3.60 4.68 4.21
CA ALA A 71 -3.21 4.86 2.82
C ALA A 71 -2.57 6.22 2.54
N ASP A 72 -3.06 7.29 3.19
CA ASP A 72 -2.51 8.63 2.96
C ASP A 72 -1.16 8.80 3.69
N ARG A 73 -1.01 8.21 4.89
CA ARG A 73 0.30 8.19 5.57
C ARG A 73 1.34 7.38 4.81
N PHE A 74 0.97 6.19 4.34
CA PHE A 74 1.86 5.38 3.52
C PHE A 74 2.23 6.10 2.22
N TYR A 75 1.25 6.74 1.56
CA TYR A 75 1.51 7.51 0.36
C TYR A 75 2.44 8.70 0.62
N ALA A 76 2.23 9.45 1.70
CA ALA A 76 3.12 10.54 2.08
C ALA A 76 4.53 10.06 2.36
N LEU A 77 4.66 8.89 3.01
CA LEU A 77 5.95 8.27 3.32
C LEU A 77 6.66 7.85 2.03
N TRP A 78 6.02 7.02 1.20
CA TRP A 78 6.61 6.51 -0.04
C TRP A 78 6.92 7.63 -1.03
N LEU A 79 5.99 8.57 -1.22
CA LEU A 79 6.26 9.77 -2.00
C LEU A 79 7.41 10.53 -1.39
N GLY A 80 7.36 10.88 -0.10
CA GLY A 80 8.35 11.71 0.58
C GLY A 80 9.78 11.17 0.52
N THR A 81 9.96 9.85 0.59
CA THR A 81 11.28 9.20 0.51
C THR A 81 11.78 9.01 -0.92
N SER A 82 10.89 8.91 -1.93
CA SER A 82 11.35 8.75 -3.31
C SER A 82 12.11 9.98 -3.83
N PRO A 83 13.30 9.83 -4.44
CA PRO A 83 14.13 10.93 -4.90
C PRO A 83 13.42 11.78 -5.96
N ALA A 84 13.47 13.10 -5.80
CA ALA A 84 12.87 14.02 -6.76
C ALA A 84 13.67 14.16 -8.07
N PHE A 85 14.98 13.85 -8.05
CA PHE A 85 15.96 14.05 -9.14
C PHE A 85 17.36 13.53 -8.72
N PRO A 86 18.30 13.13 -9.62
CA PRO A 86 18.30 13.20 -11.09
C PRO A 86 17.95 11.90 -11.82
N ARG A 87 17.74 10.79 -11.10
CA ARG A 87 17.36 9.52 -11.71
C ARG A 87 16.20 8.95 -10.90
N PRO A 88 14.96 9.08 -11.39
CA PRO A 88 13.86 8.36 -10.76
C PRO A 88 14.15 6.86 -10.88
N ASP A 89 14.07 6.13 -9.78
CA ASP A 89 14.08 4.68 -9.80
C ASP A 89 12.73 4.19 -10.32
N SER A 90 12.72 3.02 -10.95
CA SER A 90 11.49 2.31 -11.27
C SER A 90 10.59 2.08 -10.04
N GLN A 91 11.15 2.04 -8.83
CA GLN A 91 10.47 1.79 -7.56
C GLN A 91 9.96 3.08 -6.87
N ASP A 92 10.22 4.25 -7.45
CA ASP A 92 9.82 5.53 -6.90
C ASP A 92 8.31 5.73 -6.97
N CYS A 93 7.74 6.29 -5.91
CA CYS A 93 6.36 6.72 -5.91
C CYS A 93 6.17 7.96 -6.79
N VAL A 94 5.09 7.97 -7.57
CA VAL A 94 4.69 9.11 -8.39
C VAL A 94 3.56 9.91 -7.75
N PRO A 95 3.39 11.20 -8.12
CA PRO A 95 2.21 11.95 -7.72
C PRO A 95 0.91 11.24 -8.13
N ARG A 96 -0.13 11.35 -7.31
CA ARG A 96 -1.35 10.54 -7.43
C ARG A 96 -2.02 10.72 -8.78
N ARG A 97 -1.97 11.93 -9.35
CA ARG A 97 -2.54 12.22 -10.68
C ARG A 97 -1.83 11.51 -11.84
N ILE A 98 -0.60 11.05 -11.62
CA ILE A 98 0.22 10.34 -12.62
C ILE A 98 -0.01 8.83 -12.52
N MET A 99 -0.44 8.32 -11.36
CA MET A 99 -0.68 6.89 -11.14
C MET A 99 -1.55 6.22 -12.23
N PRO A 100 -2.67 6.81 -12.71
CA PRO A 100 -3.48 6.21 -13.77
C PRO A 100 -2.80 6.10 -15.14
N LEU A 101 -1.67 6.78 -15.33
CA LEU A 101 -0.87 6.72 -16.56
C LEU A 101 0.12 5.53 -16.55
N ASP A 102 0.24 4.80 -15.44
CA ASP A 102 1.02 3.57 -15.41
C ASP A 102 0.47 2.56 -16.44
N ARG A 103 1.37 1.96 -17.22
CA ARG A 103 0.98 1.08 -18.34
C ARG A 103 0.16 -0.14 -17.92
N LYS A 104 0.29 -0.59 -16.65
CA LYS A 104 -0.43 -1.75 -16.11
C LYS A 104 -1.70 -1.34 -15.34
N PHE A 105 -2.02 -0.04 -15.25
CA PHE A 105 -3.09 0.46 -14.38
C PHE A 105 -4.46 -0.10 -14.75
N SER A 106 -4.75 -0.21 -16.05
CA SER A 106 -5.99 -0.82 -16.56
C SER A 106 -6.07 -2.32 -16.24
N THR A 107 -4.95 -3.03 -16.29
CA THR A 107 -4.86 -4.45 -15.87
C THR A 107 -5.13 -4.59 -14.37
N ALA A 108 -4.56 -3.72 -13.53
CA ALA A 108 -4.85 -3.71 -12.10
C ALA A 108 -6.34 -3.41 -11.82
N ALA A 109 -6.93 -2.45 -12.53
CA ALA A 109 -8.35 -2.16 -12.43
C ALA A 109 -9.22 -3.36 -12.82
N ALA A 110 -8.85 -4.10 -13.87
CA ALA A 110 -9.55 -5.32 -14.26
C ALA A 110 -9.44 -6.41 -13.18
N ALA A 111 -8.25 -6.60 -12.61
CA ALA A 111 -8.03 -7.58 -11.54
C ALA A 111 -8.87 -7.25 -10.29
N PHE A 112 -8.92 -5.99 -9.85
CA PHE A 112 -9.76 -5.60 -8.71
C PHE A 112 -11.25 -5.77 -8.96
N ARG A 113 -11.73 -5.64 -10.22
CA ARG A 113 -13.13 -5.90 -10.58
C ARG A 113 -13.53 -7.36 -10.52
N ALA A 114 -12.58 -8.30 -10.56
CA ALA A 114 -12.88 -9.73 -10.42
C ALA A 114 -13.43 -10.08 -9.01
N GLY A 115 -13.17 -9.21 -8.03
CA GLY A 115 -13.86 -9.21 -6.75
C GLY A 115 -13.43 -10.34 -5.80
N ARG A 116 -14.36 -10.79 -4.94
CA ARG A 116 -14.06 -11.68 -3.81
C ARG A 116 -13.56 -13.06 -4.22
N LEU A 117 -13.99 -13.57 -5.36
CA LEU A 117 -13.63 -14.92 -5.82
C LEU A 117 -12.20 -14.98 -6.36
N GLU A 118 -11.72 -13.87 -6.91
CA GLU A 118 -10.38 -13.70 -7.47
C GLU A 118 -9.68 -12.48 -6.83
N PRO A 119 -9.40 -12.53 -5.52
CA PRO A 119 -8.81 -11.42 -4.81
C PRO A 119 -7.38 -11.17 -5.27
N VAL A 120 -6.98 -9.90 -5.31
CA VAL A 120 -5.65 -9.49 -5.74
C VAL A 120 -4.62 -9.79 -4.64
N THR A 121 -3.45 -10.33 -4.99
CA THR A 121 -2.39 -10.61 -4.00
C THR A 121 -1.96 -9.33 -3.27
N LEU A 122 -1.70 -9.44 -1.95
CA LEU A 122 -1.10 -8.36 -1.16
C LEU A 122 0.15 -7.82 -1.87
N PRO A 123 0.29 -6.49 -1.99
CA PRO A 123 1.50 -5.91 -2.52
C PRO A 123 2.65 -6.05 -1.50
N PRO A 124 3.84 -6.50 -1.91
CA PRO A 124 5.02 -6.52 -1.05
C PRO A 124 5.58 -5.10 -0.87
N VAL A 125 5.93 -4.75 0.35
CA VAL A 125 6.57 -3.47 0.68
C VAL A 125 7.90 -3.73 1.38
N GLY A 126 8.97 -3.22 0.78
CA GLY A 126 10.33 -3.27 1.31
C GLY A 126 10.84 -1.88 1.67
N TYR A 127 12.13 -1.83 1.93
CA TYR A 127 12.87 -0.60 2.16
C TYR A 127 14.29 -0.71 1.61
N TRP A 128 14.89 0.44 1.30
CA TRP A 128 16.33 0.58 1.11
C TRP A 128 16.91 1.39 2.26
N LEU A 129 18.13 1.05 2.68
CA LEU A 129 18.90 1.91 3.56
C LEU A 129 19.67 2.92 2.70
N GLU A 130 19.39 4.20 2.91
CA GLU A 130 20.14 5.28 2.26
C GLU A 130 20.71 6.23 3.32
N GLY A 131 22.04 6.18 3.47
CA GLY A 131 22.74 6.92 4.51
C GLY A 131 22.27 6.54 5.92
N SER A 132 21.72 7.49 6.67
CA SER A 132 21.13 7.29 8.01
C SER A 132 19.61 7.09 8.00
N GLY A 133 18.99 7.03 6.82
CA GLY A 133 17.54 6.90 6.67
C GLY A 133 17.12 5.61 5.98
N TYR A 134 15.80 5.46 5.85
CA TYR A 134 15.19 4.42 5.03
C TYR A 134 14.38 5.08 3.91
N GLU A 135 14.35 4.42 2.76
CA GLU A 135 13.43 4.72 1.67
C GLU A 135 12.41 3.58 1.56
N VAL A 136 11.13 3.91 1.50
CA VAL A 136 10.10 2.90 1.20
C VAL A 136 10.22 2.49 -0.25
N ALA A 137 10.29 1.19 -0.50
CA ALA A 137 10.50 0.65 -1.83
C ALA A 137 9.53 -0.49 -2.14
N MET A 138 9.19 -0.61 -3.42
CA MET A 138 8.30 -1.64 -3.93
C MET A 138 8.85 -2.22 -5.23
N SER A 139 9.39 -3.44 -5.18
CA SER A 139 9.89 -4.15 -6.36
C SER A 139 8.81 -4.91 -7.13
N ASP A 140 7.69 -5.23 -6.46
CA ASP A 140 6.45 -5.74 -7.06
C ASP A 140 5.25 -5.08 -6.36
N GLY A 141 4.07 -5.14 -6.99
CA GLY A 141 2.84 -4.61 -6.40
C GLY A 141 2.65 -3.10 -6.56
N MET A 142 3.57 -2.38 -7.21
CA MET A 142 3.41 -0.94 -7.41
C MET A 142 2.10 -0.54 -8.08
N THR A 143 1.76 -1.14 -9.22
CA THR A 143 0.56 -0.72 -9.96
C THR A 143 -0.74 -1.00 -9.21
N ARG A 144 -0.83 -2.11 -8.46
CA ARG A 144 -2.02 -2.39 -7.65
C ARG A 144 -2.12 -1.41 -6.47
N THR A 145 -0.99 -1.03 -5.88
CA THR A 145 -0.93 0.04 -4.87
C THR A 145 -1.31 1.40 -5.46
N TYR A 146 -0.83 1.74 -6.66
CA TYR A 146 -1.23 2.93 -7.40
C TYR A 146 -2.74 2.98 -7.64
N TRP A 147 -3.36 1.86 -8.00
CA TRP A 147 -4.80 1.80 -8.13
C TRP A 147 -5.51 2.09 -6.79
N LEU A 148 -5.08 1.48 -5.69
CA LEU A 148 -5.65 1.71 -4.35
C LEU A 148 -5.53 3.20 -3.93
N LEU A 149 -4.35 3.79 -4.12
CA LEU A 149 -4.05 5.18 -3.77
C LEU A 149 -4.78 6.19 -4.67
N ALA A 150 -4.87 5.92 -5.97
CA ALA A 150 -5.60 6.76 -6.92
C ALA A 150 -7.12 6.75 -6.65
N ASN A 151 -7.66 5.60 -6.23
CA ASN A 151 -9.07 5.45 -5.85
C ASN A 151 -9.36 5.84 -4.38
N ARG A 152 -8.40 6.49 -3.69
CA ARG A 152 -8.60 7.06 -2.34
C ARG A 152 -9.09 6.04 -1.31
N VAL A 153 -8.68 4.78 -1.44
CA VAL A 153 -8.86 3.78 -0.38
C VAL A 153 -8.26 4.33 0.91
N ARG A 154 -8.95 4.20 2.05
CA ARG A 154 -8.46 4.76 3.32
C ARG A 154 -7.43 3.88 4.01
N SER A 155 -7.54 2.57 3.83
CA SER A 155 -6.66 1.59 4.45
C SER A 155 -6.59 0.32 3.60
N PHE A 156 -5.43 -0.31 3.55
CA PHE A 156 -5.24 -1.59 2.89
C PHE A 156 -4.10 -2.39 3.55
N PRO A 157 -4.21 -3.74 3.59
CA PRO A 157 -3.11 -4.60 4.00
C PRO A 157 -2.01 -4.68 2.92
N VAL A 158 -0.78 -4.83 3.37
CA VAL A 158 0.41 -5.16 2.57
C VAL A 158 1.13 -6.36 3.17
N CYS A 159 2.05 -6.97 2.44
CA CYS A 159 2.98 -7.95 3.01
C CYS A 159 4.40 -7.39 3.13
N VAL A 160 5.11 -7.81 4.16
CA VAL A 160 6.49 -7.41 4.48
C VAL A 160 7.30 -8.64 4.87
N ASP A 161 8.52 -8.77 4.36
CA ASP A 161 9.36 -9.97 4.57
C ASP A 161 10.16 -9.96 5.90
N GLU A 162 10.33 -8.80 6.55
CA GLU A 162 11.12 -8.65 7.78
C GLU A 162 10.29 -8.12 8.95
N ALA A 163 10.40 -8.77 10.12
CA ALA A 163 9.66 -8.39 11.34
C ALA A 163 9.95 -6.96 11.81
N THR A 164 11.23 -6.58 11.83
CA THR A 164 11.69 -5.24 12.25
C THR A 164 11.07 -4.18 11.35
N TRP A 165 11.14 -4.39 10.03
CA TRP A 165 10.54 -3.48 9.07
C TRP A 165 9.02 -3.44 9.17
N ALA A 166 8.35 -4.58 9.36
CA ALA A 166 6.90 -4.62 9.55
C ALA A 166 6.46 -3.77 10.75
N MET A 167 7.18 -3.85 11.87
CA MET A 167 6.94 -3.03 13.06
C MET A 167 7.22 -1.55 12.81
N MET A 168 8.34 -1.21 12.17
CA MET A 168 8.67 0.17 11.81
C MET A 168 7.62 0.77 10.89
N LEU A 169 7.26 0.07 9.81
CA LEU A 169 6.24 0.51 8.86
C LEU A 169 4.89 0.72 9.54
N ASN A 170 4.51 -0.18 10.46
CA ASN A 170 3.28 -0.02 11.24
C ASN A 170 3.31 1.21 12.15
N ASN A 171 4.44 1.53 12.77
CA ASN A 171 4.56 2.73 13.61
C ASN A 171 4.42 4.02 12.80
N MET A 172 4.89 4.02 11.54
CA MET A 172 4.92 5.20 10.68
C MET A 172 3.61 5.41 9.93
N ALA A 173 3.05 4.33 9.40
CA ALA A 173 1.91 4.37 8.48
C ALA A 173 0.81 3.35 8.82
N GLY A 174 0.87 2.67 9.96
CA GLY A 174 -0.14 1.68 10.36
C GLY A 174 -1.43 2.31 10.89
N VAL A 175 -2.50 1.51 10.88
CA VAL A 175 -3.82 1.88 11.43
C VAL A 175 -4.00 1.53 12.92
N GLY A 176 -2.92 1.19 13.62
CA GLY A 176 -2.92 0.93 15.06
C GLY A 176 -3.18 -0.53 15.48
N VAL A 177 -3.24 -1.46 14.54
CA VAL A 177 -3.17 -2.90 14.81
C VAL A 177 -1.74 -3.39 14.65
N SER A 178 -1.29 -4.34 15.46
CA SER A 178 0.06 -4.91 15.31
C SER A 178 0.19 -5.71 14.01
N PRO A 179 1.37 -5.76 13.39
CA PRO A 179 1.65 -6.68 12.30
C PRO A 179 1.34 -8.13 12.70
N ILE A 180 0.81 -8.91 11.76
CA ILE A 180 0.46 -10.32 12.00
C ILE A 180 1.40 -11.19 11.16
N ALA A 181 2.15 -12.09 11.80
CA ALA A 181 2.99 -13.05 11.08
C ALA A 181 2.10 -14.00 10.25
N PHE A 182 2.59 -14.45 9.09
CA PHE A 182 1.85 -15.40 8.26
C PHE A 182 1.70 -16.72 9.02
N SER A 183 2.75 -17.21 9.68
CA SER A 183 2.66 -18.41 10.53
C SER A 183 1.52 -18.32 11.55
N GLU A 184 1.39 -17.18 12.23
CA GLU A 184 0.30 -16.90 13.17
C GLU A 184 -1.06 -16.78 12.48
N LEU A 185 -1.14 -16.05 11.36
CA LEU A 185 -2.38 -15.85 10.62
C LEU A 185 -2.98 -17.16 10.13
N PHE A 186 -2.12 -18.05 9.62
CA PHE A 186 -2.53 -19.33 9.03
C PHE A 186 -2.66 -20.44 10.10
N SER A 187 -2.08 -20.30 11.30
CA SER A 187 -2.29 -21.23 12.42
C SER A 187 -3.65 -21.07 13.12
N ARG A 188 -4.29 -19.90 13.02
CA ARG A 188 -5.66 -19.64 13.54
C ARG A 188 -6.77 -20.49 12.89
N ARG A 189 -6.38 -21.40 12.00
CA ARG A 189 -7.24 -22.32 11.23
C ARG A 189 -6.90 -23.79 11.46
N ALA A 190 -5.81 -24.07 12.18
CA ALA A 190 -5.42 -25.41 12.57
C ALA A 190 -6.27 -25.85 13.76
#